data_AF-A0A6I1JP58-F1
#
_entry.id   AF-A0A6I1JP58-F1
#
_cell.length_a   1.000
_cell.length_b   1.000
_cell.length_c   1.000
_cell.angle_alpha   90.00
_cell.angle_beta   90.00
_cell.angle_gamma   90.00
#
_symmetry.space_group_name_H-M   'P 1'
#
loop_
_entity.id
_entity.type
_entity.pdbx_description
1 polymer ?
#
loop_
_entity_poly.entity_id
_entity_poly.type
_entity_poly.pdbx_seq_one_letter_code
_entity_poly.pdbx_strand_id
1 'polypeptide(L)' 'EIVEIGPRAAVFGDPQHPYTKKLMSAVPIPDPARRLQKRGVSNDEIKSPVRAPDYVPPARQYREVSPGHVVMTWE' A
#
# COMPACT_ATOMS: atom_id res chain seq x y z
N GLU A 1 -6.15 6.84 -5.11
CA GLU A 1 -5.44 7.83 -4.25
C GLU A 1 -3.99 7.38 -4.12
N ILE A 2 -3.05 8.28 -3.82
CA ILE A 2 -1.63 7.91 -3.65
C ILE A 2 -1.27 7.95 -2.17
N VAL A 3 -0.94 6.78 -1.61
CA VAL A 3 -0.67 6.59 -0.18
C VAL A 3 0.81 6.55 0.17
N GLU A 4 1.67 6.25 -0.81
CA GLU A 4 3.12 6.11 -0.62
C GLU A 4 3.83 6.33 -1.95
N ILE A 5 4.92 7.10 -1.93
CA ILE A 5 5.74 7.43 -3.11
C ILE A 5 7.20 7.41 -2.68
N GLY A 6 8.06 6.75 -3.45
CA GLY A 6 9.49 6.82 -3.20
C GLY A 6 10.31 6.03 -4.23
N PRO A 7 11.64 6.01 -4.07
CA PRO A 7 12.51 5.14 -4.86
C PRO A 7 12.03 3.69 -4.79
N ARG A 8 12.13 2.97 -5.91
CA ARG A 8 11.72 1.55 -5.98
C ARG A 8 12.27 0.72 -4.83
N ALA A 9 13.57 0.85 -4.55
CA ALA A 9 14.23 0.08 -3.51
C ALA A 9 13.63 0.34 -2.12
N ALA A 10 13.23 1.58 -1.84
CA ALA A 10 12.63 1.96 -0.55
C ALA A 10 11.21 1.41 -0.42
N VAL A 11 10.35 1.60 -1.42
CA VAL A 11 8.95 1.12 -1.38
C VAL A 11 8.86 -0.40 -1.34
N PHE A 12 9.73 -1.12 -2.07
CA PHE A 12 9.72 -2.58 -2.07
C PHE A 12 10.47 -3.20 -0.88
N GLY A 13 11.51 -2.52 -0.37
CA GLY A 13 12.36 -3.03 0.71
C GLY A 13 11.83 -2.71 2.10
N ASP A 14 11.24 -1.53 2.28
CA ASP A 14 10.69 -1.04 3.54
C ASP A 14 9.39 -0.23 3.30
N PRO A 15 8.32 -0.89 2.81
CA PRO A 15 7.02 -0.23 2.66
C PRO A 15 6.52 0.23 4.01
N GLN A 16 6.05 1.47 4.11
CA GLN A 16 5.62 2.06 5.38
C GLN A 16 4.11 2.05 5.56
N HIS A 17 3.34 2.37 4.51
CA HIS A 17 1.88 2.47 4.62
C HIS A 17 1.24 1.08 4.74
N PRO A 18 0.22 0.87 5.60
CA PRO A 18 -0.42 -0.44 5.79
C PRO A 18 -1.00 -1.02 4.50
N TYR A 19 -1.60 -0.18 3.67
CA TYR A 19 -2.08 -0.58 2.34
C TYR A 19 -0.95 -1.13 1.46
N THR A 20 0.20 -0.44 1.38
CA THR A 20 1.37 -0.89 0.61
C THR A 20 1.92 -2.20 1.18
N LYS A 21 2.02 -2.32 2.51
CA LYS A 21 2.44 -3.58 3.18
C LYS A 21 1.51 -4.75 2.82
N LYS A 22 0.19 -4.51 2.76
CA LYS A 22 -0.80 -5.51 2.35
C LYS A 22 -0.63 -5.92 0.88
N LEU A 23 -0.36 -4.97 -0.01
CA LEU A 23 -0.07 -5.29 -1.41
C LEU A 23 1.22 -6.10 -1.56
N MET A 24 2.27 -5.76 -0.81
CA MET A 24 3.54 -6.49 -0.84
C MET A 24 3.41 -7.92 -0.29
N SER A 25 2.58 -8.13 0.74
CA SER A 25 2.36 -9.47 1.30
C SER A 25 1.59 -10.40 0.35
N ALA A 26 0.78 -9.83 -0.55
CA ALA A 26 0.03 -10.55 -1.58
C ALA A 26 0.91 -11.08 -2.73
N VAL A 27 2.18 -10.66 -2.82
CA VAL A 27 3.11 -11.15 -3.84
C VAL A 27 3.36 -12.65 -3.63
N PRO A 28 3.11 -13.50 -4.65
CA PRO A 28 3.30 -14.94 -4.53
C PRO A 28 4.78 -15.30 -4.44
N ILE A 29 5.08 -16.37 -3.68
CA ILE A 29 6.42 -16.95 -3.64
C ILE A 29 6.55 -17.90 -4.85
N PRO A 30 7.52 -17.70 -5.76
CA PRO A 30 7.64 -18.49 -6.98
C PRO A 30 8.20 -19.91 -6.74
N ASP A 31 8.67 -20.21 -5.53
CA ASP A 31 9.17 -21.53 -5.13
C ASP A 31 8.00 -22.55 -5.05
N PRO A 32 7.96 -23.57 -5.93
CA PRO A 32 6.91 -24.58 -5.93
C PRO A 32 6.80 -25.35 -4.61
N ALA A 33 7.91 -25.56 -3.90
CA ALA A 33 7.93 -26.25 -2.61
C ALA A 33 7.20 -25.46 -1.52
N ARG A 34 7.07 -24.14 -1.68
CA ARG A 34 6.39 -23.22 -0.74
C ARG A 34 4.98 -22.87 -1.17
N ARG A 35 4.45 -23.46 -2.26
CA ARG A 35 3.12 -23.15 -2.81
C ARG A 35 1.97 -23.35 -1.81
N LEU A 36 2.12 -24.27 -0.85
CA LEU A 36 1.11 -24.55 0.17
C LEU A 36 1.19 -23.60 1.39
N GLN A 37 2.22 -22.75 1.49
CA GLN A 37 2.30 -21.74 2.53
C GLN A 37 1.29 -20.63 2.24
N LYS A 38 0.08 -20.77 2.78
CA LYS A 38 -0.96 -19.74 2.70
C LYS A 38 -0.52 -18.52 3.54
N ARG A 39 -0.17 -17.42 2.87
CA ARG A 39 -0.10 -16.11 3.53
C ARG A 39 -1.53 -15.64 3.79
N GLY A 40 -1.82 -15.19 5.01
CA GLY A 40 -3.10 -14.62 5.39
C GLY A 40 -3.31 -13.25 4.73
N VAL A 41 -3.54 -13.23 3.42
CA VAL A 41 -3.96 -12.03 2.70
C VAL A 41 -5.42 -11.78 3.08
N SER A 42 -5.68 -10.72 3.84
CA SER A 42 -7.07 -10.39 4.18
C SER A 42 -7.82 -9.99 2.91
N ASN A 43 -9.02 -10.53 2.76
CA ASN A 43 -9.88 -10.31 1.60
C ASN A 43 -10.88 -9.16 1.83
N ASP A 44 -10.52 -8.21 2.71
CA ASP A 44 -11.38 -7.07 3.02
C ASP A 44 -11.77 -6.34 1.73
N GLU A 45 -13.07 -6.03 1.62
CA GLU A 45 -13.64 -5.39 0.44
C GLU A 45 -12.97 -4.04 0.16
N ILE A 46 -12.57 -3.83 -1.09
CA ILE A 46 -12.01 -2.56 -1.54
C ILE A 46 -13.15 -1.56 -1.70
N LYS A 47 -12.99 -0.35 -1.15
CA LYS A 47 -13.97 0.73 -1.31
C LYS A 47 -14.18 1.06 -2.80
N SER A 48 -15.43 1.38 -3.16
CA SER A 48 -15.76 1.81 -4.53
C SER A 48 -14.90 3.01 -4.96
N PRO A 49 -14.36 3.00 -6.19
CA PRO A 49 -13.63 4.14 -6.73
C PRO A 49 -14.55 5.27 -7.18
N VAL A 50 -15.85 5.00 -7.33
CA VAL A 50 -16.85 5.99 -7.77
C VAL A 50 -17.25 6.86 -6.58
N ARG A 51 -17.12 8.18 -6.74
CA ARG A 51 -17.52 9.19 -5.75
C ARG A 51 -18.72 9.98 -6.27
N ALA A 52 -19.45 10.62 -5.36
CA ALA A 52 -20.55 11.51 -5.72
C ALA A 52 -20.03 12.75 -6.50
N PRO A 53 -20.85 13.40 -7.35
CA PRO A 53 -20.42 14.55 -8.15
C PRO A 53 -19.93 15.75 -7.32
N ASP A 54 -20.44 15.91 -6.11
CA ASP A 54 -20.12 16.97 -5.15
C ASP A 54 -18.98 16.57 -4.18
N TYR A 55 -18.35 15.40 -4.39
CA TYR A 55 -17.27 14.94 -3.53
C TYR A 55 -16.02 15.82 -3.65
N VAL A 56 -15.66 16.48 -2.56
CA VAL A 56 -14.39 17.20 -2.43
C VAL A 56 -13.37 16.30 -1.73
N PRO A 57 -12.24 15.94 -2.38
CA PRO A 57 -11.21 15.17 -1.73
C PRO A 57 -10.54 15.97 -0.61
N PRO A 58 -10.33 15.39 0.58
CA PRO A 58 -9.62 16.07 1.65
C PRO A 58 -8.16 16.35 1.27
N ALA A 59 -7.61 17.42 1.82
CA ALA A 59 -6.18 17.70 1.70
C ALA A 59 -5.39 16.57 2.37
N ARG A 60 -4.51 15.93 1.60
CA ARG A 60 -3.68 14.82 2.08
C ARG A 60 -2.41 15.38 2.69
N GLN A 61 -2.04 14.86 3.83
CA GLN A 61 -0.77 15.15 4.48
C GLN A 61 0.19 14.00 4.23
N TYR A 62 1.46 14.33 4.05
CA TYR A 62 2.53 13.38 3.78
C TYR A 62 3.67 13.62 4.75
N ARG A 63 4.26 12.53 5.24
CA ARG A 63 5.47 12.53 6.04
C ARG A 63 6.60 11.91 5.23
N GLU A 64 7.73 12.59 5.15
CA GLU A 64 8.95 12.03 4.59
C GLU A 64 9.61 11.09 5.60
N VAL A 65 9.84 9.84 5.20
CA VAL A 65 10.43 8.78 6.05
C VAL A 65 11.90 8.53 5.72
N SER A 66 12.29 8.82 4.48
CA SER A 66 13.67 8.86 4.01
C SER A 66 13.74 9.78 2.77
N PRO A 67 14.92 10.22 2.30
CA PRO A 67 15.03 11.16 1.19
C PRO A 67 14.25 10.72 -0.05
N GLY A 68 13.24 11.51 -0.42
CA GLY A 68 12.37 11.24 -1.58
C GLY A 68 11.35 10.12 -1.36
N HIS A 69 11.24 9.55 -0.16
CA HIS A 69 10.22 8.57 0.22
C HIS A 69 9.22 9.22 1.17
N VAL A 70 8.04 9.49 0.64
CA VAL A 70 6.93 10.13 1.35
C VAL A 70 5.77 9.17 1.51
N VAL A 71 5.15 9.22 2.69
CA VAL A 71 4.06 8.35 3.07
C VAL A 71 2.91 9.23 3.51
N MET A 72 1.72 9.03 2.94
CA MET A 72 0.51 9.72 3.39
C MET A 72 0.34 9.45 4.89
N THR A 73 -0.06 10.44 5.68
CA THR A 73 -0.38 10.21 7.10
C THR A 73 -1.79 9.64 7.20
N TRP A 74 -1.94 8.50 7.86
CA TRP A 74 -3.22 7.86 8.16
C TRP A 74 -3.29 7.72 9.69
N GLU A 75 -3.75 8.77 10.37
CA GLU A 75 -4.25 8.63 11.74
C GLU A 75 -5.78 8.60 11.70
#